data_AF-A0A2N2D5Q0-F1
#
_entry.id   AF-A0A2N2D5Q0-F1
#
_cell.length_a   1.000
_cell.length_b   1.000
_cell.length_c   1.000
_cell.angle_alpha   90.00
_cell.angle_beta   90.00
_cell.angle_gamma   90.00
#
_symmetry.space_group_name_H-M   'P 1'
#
loop_
_entity.id
_entity.type
_entity.pdbx_description
1 polymer ?
#
loop_
_entity_poly.entity_id
_entity_poly.type
_entity_poly.pdbx_seq_one_letter_code
_entity_poly.pdbx_strand_id
1 'polypeptide(L)'
;MNKKHSWSLGMMLLLFSISFFAFHSVQNTAAPVVGIVEAQAEETGAALNTTIENGEKLNQNAEKLTINNGQAVDDKKAEIIPGSSVNNNQPMVKENKNTNIPVSRSGQPVDTYKYPELSKVNGSFGQFRYKDLSGGRIEVDPQWIAENIVTINLPGLNRNVQVNKNAADNFIKAFTYIKNGTATINGKEVPLLSLIKTMDGTFVTRHVNWNSAKGLSNHSWGTAIDINAANHFRYVNPAQEPNDPNVILWEKAFKPAGFSWGNSYSDSMHYELLK
;
A
#
# COMPACT_ATOMS: atom_id res chain seq x y z
N MET A 1 23.75 43.95 51.85
CA MET A 1 23.93 45.33 51.34
C MET A 1 25.23 45.39 50.55
N ASN A 2 25.19 45.97 49.33
CA ASN A 2 26.34 46.31 48.44
C ASN A 2 27.03 45.11 47.75
N LYS A 3 27.30 45.03 46.43
CA LYS A 3 27.42 45.99 45.33
C LYS A 3 27.21 45.29 43.95
N LYS A 4 26.41 45.93 43.10
CA LYS A 4 26.58 46.22 41.66
C LYS A 4 27.35 45.24 40.75
N HIS A 5 26.62 44.61 39.82
CA HIS A 5 27.15 44.22 38.50
C HIS A 5 26.43 45.02 37.41
N SER A 6 27.20 45.79 36.63
CA SER A 6 26.76 46.52 35.44
C SER A 6 27.25 45.78 34.20
N TRP A 7 26.35 45.23 33.38
CA TRP A 7 26.65 44.88 32.00
C TRP A 7 25.86 45.80 31.08
N SER A 8 26.60 46.55 30.27
CA SER A 8 26.13 47.58 29.35
C SER A 8 25.47 46.96 28.11
N LEU A 9 24.28 47.46 27.78
CA LEU A 9 23.66 47.36 26.46
C LEU A 9 24.58 48.00 25.41
N GLY A 10 25.08 47.21 24.47
CA GLY A 10 25.72 47.67 23.25
C GLY A 10 24.72 47.63 22.09
N MET A 11 24.12 48.77 21.80
CA MET A 11 23.29 49.03 20.63
C MET A 11 24.21 49.43 19.47
N MET A 12 24.20 48.70 18.36
CA MET A 12 24.77 49.21 17.10
C MET A 12 23.85 48.88 15.93
N LEU A 13 23.18 49.94 15.50
CA LEU A 13 22.41 50.08 14.27
C LEU A 13 23.38 50.23 13.10
N LEU A 14 23.19 49.54 11.97
CA LEU A 14 23.64 50.07 10.68
C LEU A 14 22.71 49.63 9.53
N LEU A 15 22.56 50.57 8.60
CA LEU A 15 21.49 50.77 7.64
C LEU A 15 21.64 49.98 6.33
N PHE A 16 20.47 49.64 5.77
CA PHE A 16 20.05 49.64 4.36
C PHE A 16 21.09 49.48 3.23
N SER A 17 20.83 48.48 2.37
CA SER A 17 20.85 48.70 0.90
C SER A 17 19.86 47.75 0.24
N ILE A 18 18.78 48.34 -0.29
CA ILE A 18 17.82 47.72 -1.19
C ILE A 18 18.47 47.70 -2.58
N SER A 19 18.71 46.51 -3.14
CA SER A 19 19.07 46.38 -4.55
C SER A 19 17.84 46.03 -5.37
N PHE A 20 17.37 47.03 -6.13
CA PHE A 20 16.44 46.87 -7.25
C PHE A 20 17.06 45.92 -8.28
N PHE A 21 16.41 44.78 -8.55
CA PHE A 21 16.62 44.06 -9.81
C PHE A 21 15.42 44.34 -10.72
N ALA A 22 15.69 45.08 -11.79
CA ALA A 22 14.75 45.42 -12.83
C ALA A 22 14.38 44.17 -13.65
N PHE A 23 13.07 43.92 -13.74
CA PHE A 23 12.45 43.05 -14.73
C PHE A 23 12.84 43.52 -16.14
N HIS A 24 13.57 42.68 -16.89
CA HIS A 24 13.57 42.76 -18.35
C HIS A 24 12.55 41.74 -18.87
N SER A 25 11.34 42.23 -19.11
CA SER A 25 10.33 41.53 -19.92
C SER A 25 10.77 41.60 -21.38
N VAL A 26 11.26 40.49 -21.93
CA VAL A 26 11.38 40.34 -23.38
C VAL A 26 10.01 39.91 -23.89
N GLN A 27 9.31 40.87 -24.51
CA GLN A 27 8.16 40.56 -25.35
C GLN A 27 8.67 40.01 -26.69
N ASN A 28 8.46 38.72 -26.93
CA ASN A 28 8.51 38.16 -28.27
C ASN A 28 7.09 38.07 -28.82
N THR A 29 6.76 39.01 -29.69
CA THR A 29 5.61 38.97 -30.58
C THR A 29 6.00 38.23 -31.86
N ALA A 30 5.39 37.07 -32.13
CA ALA A 30 5.01 36.58 -33.47
C ALA A 30 4.39 35.18 -33.40
N ALA A 31 3.10 35.08 -33.73
CA ALA A 31 2.57 33.97 -34.52
C ALA A 31 2.66 34.40 -36.01
N PRO A 32 2.75 33.54 -37.04
CA PRO A 32 1.87 32.38 -37.23
C PRO A 32 2.48 31.17 -38.00
N VAL A 33 1.61 30.19 -38.30
CA VAL A 33 1.55 29.30 -39.49
C VAL A 33 1.41 27.82 -39.11
N VAL A 34 0.18 27.33 -39.35
CA VAL A 34 -0.20 25.92 -39.39
C VAL A 34 0.33 25.35 -40.72
N GLY A 35 1.29 24.43 -40.64
CA GLY A 35 1.72 23.61 -41.76
C GLY A 35 1.30 22.17 -41.51
N ILE A 36 0.32 21.69 -42.29
CA ILE A 36 -0.01 20.27 -42.42
C ILE A 36 1.11 19.64 -43.22
N VAL A 37 1.77 18.62 -42.66
CA VAL A 37 2.66 17.74 -43.43
C VAL A 37 2.19 16.31 -43.21
N GLU A 38 1.48 15.79 -44.20
CA GLU A 38 1.37 14.34 -44.42
C GLU A 38 2.76 13.82 -44.78
N ALA A 39 3.28 12.87 -44.00
CA ALA A 39 4.44 12.08 -44.37
C ALA A 39 3.97 10.65 -44.60
N GLN A 40 3.91 10.28 -45.89
CA GLN A 40 3.83 8.89 -46.34
C GLN A 40 5.11 8.17 -45.93
N ALA A 41 4.96 7.02 -45.28
CA ALA A 41 6.07 6.14 -44.95
C ALA A 41 6.38 5.22 -46.13
N GLU A 42 7.62 5.31 -46.63
CA GLU A 42 8.22 4.34 -47.55
C GLU A 42 9.64 4.05 -47.04
N GLU A 43 9.84 2.87 -46.44
CA GLU A 43 11.15 2.22 -46.25
C GLU A 43 10.86 0.71 -46.23
N THR A 44 11.14 -0.01 -47.33
CA THR A 44 12.41 -0.72 -47.62
C THR A 44 12.80 -1.72 -46.54
N GLY A 45 12.80 -2.98 -46.96
CA GLY A 45 13.06 -4.13 -46.09
C GLY A 45 14.52 -4.24 -45.68
N ALA A 46 14.72 -4.58 -44.41
CA ALA A 46 15.90 -5.26 -43.93
C ALA A 46 15.45 -6.36 -42.96
N ALA A 47 15.63 -7.61 -43.38
CA ALA A 47 15.42 -8.79 -42.57
C ALA A 47 16.53 -8.91 -41.52
N LEU A 48 16.15 -9.19 -40.26
CA LEU A 48 17.05 -9.76 -39.26
C LEU A 48 16.27 -10.79 -38.44
N ASN A 49 16.70 -12.04 -38.59
CA ASN A 49 16.22 -13.22 -37.89
C ASN A 49 16.51 -13.14 -36.39
N THR A 50 15.52 -13.41 -35.56
CA THR A 50 15.71 -14.15 -34.30
C THR A 50 14.53 -15.07 -34.05
N THR A 51 14.86 -16.36 -34.02
CA THR A 51 14.05 -17.53 -33.70
C THR A 51 13.34 -17.42 -32.35
N ILE A 52 12.03 -17.67 -32.31
CA ILE A 52 11.31 -18.18 -31.13
C ILE A 52 10.54 -19.42 -31.58
N GLU A 53 10.98 -20.60 -31.14
CA GLU A 53 10.21 -21.84 -31.21
C GLU A 53 9.52 -22.10 -29.86
N ASN A 54 8.20 -22.36 -29.95
CA ASN A 54 7.36 -23.32 -29.21
C ASN A 54 7.33 -23.28 -27.66
N GLY A 55 6.18 -23.28 -26.99
CA GLY A 55 4.81 -23.44 -27.48
C GLY A 55 3.78 -23.22 -26.36
N GLU A 56 2.64 -22.67 -26.77
CA GLU A 56 1.44 -22.55 -25.95
C GLU A 56 0.71 -23.89 -25.86
N LYS A 57 0.32 -24.29 -24.64
CA LYS A 57 -0.80 -25.22 -24.44
C LYS A 57 -1.83 -24.54 -23.55
N LEU A 58 -2.84 -23.98 -24.19
CA LEU A 58 -4.12 -23.63 -23.59
C LEU A 58 -4.85 -24.93 -23.22
N ASN A 59 -5.18 -25.13 -21.95
CA ASN A 59 -6.13 -26.17 -21.54
C ASN A 59 -7.46 -25.51 -21.16
N GLN A 60 -8.42 -25.63 -22.06
CA GLN A 60 -9.82 -25.34 -21.83
C GLN A 60 -10.47 -26.59 -21.24
N ASN A 61 -10.94 -26.52 -19.99
CA ASN A 61 -11.93 -27.48 -19.48
C ASN A 61 -13.15 -26.70 -19.01
N ALA A 62 -14.09 -26.51 -19.94
CA ALA A 62 -15.47 -26.21 -19.66
C ALA A 62 -16.18 -27.52 -19.32
N GLU A 63 -16.45 -27.76 -18.03
CA GLU A 63 -17.35 -28.84 -17.64
C GLU A 63 -18.78 -28.33 -17.53
N LYS A 64 -19.58 -28.99 -18.36
CA LYS A 64 -20.99 -28.85 -18.66
C LYS A 64 -21.86 -29.16 -17.44
N LEU A 65 -22.62 -28.15 -16.98
CA LEU A 65 -23.82 -28.36 -16.16
C LEU A 65 -24.75 -29.35 -16.86
N THR A 66 -25.04 -30.48 -16.20
CA THR A 66 -26.18 -31.32 -16.55
C THR A 66 -27.18 -31.23 -15.41
N ILE A 67 -28.31 -30.62 -15.70
CA ILE A 67 -29.50 -30.55 -14.85
C ILE A 67 -30.25 -31.88 -14.98
N ASN A 68 -30.41 -32.60 -13.87
CA ASN A 68 -31.40 -33.67 -13.75
C ASN A 68 -32.52 -33.18 -12.82
N ASN A 69 -33.69 -32.91 -13.40
CA ASN A 69 -34.94 -32.77 -12.69
C ASN A 69 -35.59 -34.14 -12.51
N GLY A 70 -36.15 -34.38 -11.32
CA GLY A 70 -37.30 -35.26 -11.13
C GLY A 70 -37.12 -36.40 -10.14
N GLN A 71 -37.53 -36.19 -8.89
CA GLN A 71 -38.66 -36.92 -8.31
C GLN A 71 -39.06 -36.31 -6.96
N ALA A 72 -40.32 -35.86 -6.90
CA ALA A 72 -41.03 -35.48 -5.69
C ALA A 72 -41.59 -36.73 -5.01
N VAL A 73 -41.55 -36.82 -3.68
CA VAL A 73 -42.57 -37.53 -2.87
C VAL A 73 -42.67 -36.93 -1.45
N ASP A 74 -43.86 -36.43 -1.15
CA ASP A 74 -44.65 -36.36 0.09
C ASP A 74 -44.23 -35.60 1.37
N ASP A 75 -45.11 -34.64 1.66
CA ASP A 75 -45.50 -34.08 2.95
C ASP A 75 -45.92 -35.14 3.98
N LYS A 76 -45.44 -35.03 5.23
CA LYS A 76 -46.26 -35.26 6.44
C LYS A 76 -45.80 -34.39 7.63
N LYS A 77 -46.82 -33.81 8.28
CA LYS A 77 -46.81 -32.89 9.43
C LYS A 77 -47.15 -33.65 10.73
N ALA A 78 -46.75 -33.04 11.86
CA ALA A 78 -47.10 -33.30 13.28
C ALA A 78 -46.23 -34.38 13.96
N GLU A 79 -45.79 -34.26 15.22
CA GLU A 79 -46.54 -33.82 16.39
C GLU A 79 -45.61 -33.50 17.60
N ILE A 80 -46.11 -32.69 18.54
CA ILE A 80 -45.50 -32.27 19.81
C ILE A 80 -46.05 -33.18 20.93
N ILE A 81 -45.21 -33.74 21.81
CA ILE A 81 -45.60 -34.18 23.18
C ILE A 81 -44.46 -33.89 24.20
N PRO A 82 -44.76 -33.46 25.45
CA PRO A 82 -43.80 -32.88 26.39
C PRO A 82 -43.36 -33.81 27.54
N GLY A 83 -42.21 -33.47 28.15
CA GLY A 83 -41.93 -33.65 29.58
C GLY A 83 -41.23 -34.94 30.04
N SER A 84 -39.99 -34.83 30.53
CA SER A 84 -39.57 -35.36 31.85
C SER A 84 -38.09 -35.07 32.18
N SER A 85 -37.84 -35.01 33.48
CA SER A 85 -36.78 -34.34 34.24
C SER A 85 -35.53 -35.19 34.54
N VAL A 86 -34.37 -34.50 34.68
CA VAL A 86 -33.26 -34.73 35.66
C VAL A 86 -32.36 -35.97 35.37
N ASN A 87 -31.01 -35.94 35.34
CA ASN A 87 -30.04 -35.34 36.28
C ASN A 87 -28.61 -35.20 35.69
N ASN A 88 -27.78 -34.42 36.39
CA ASN A 88 -26.41 -33.99 36.08
C ASN A 88 -25.35 -35.11 36.01
N ASN A 89 -24.42 -34.98 35.05
CA ASN A 89 -22.97 -35.12 35.28
C ASN A 89 -22.17 -34.49 34.13
N GLN A 90 -21.62 -33.30 34.41
CA GLN A 90 -20.69 -32.56 33.57
C GLN A 90 -19.31 -33.25 33.56
N PRO A 91 -18.58 -33.17 32.44
CA PRO A 91 -17.27 -32.53 32.52
C PRO A 91 -17.36 -31.16 31.85
N MET A 92 -16.79 -30.14 32.50
CA MET A 92 -16.68 -28.77 31.98
C MET A 92 -15.96 -28.75 30.62
N VAL A 93 -16.74 -28.76 29.54
CA VAL A 93 -16.29 -28.20 28.27
C VAL A 93 -16.23 -26.70 28.49
N LYS A 94 -15.01 -26.15 28.47
CA LYS A 94 -14.81 -24.70 28.39
C LYS A 94 -15.49 -24.25 27.11
N GLU A 95 -16.64 -23.60 27.29
CA GLU A 95 -17.37 -22.90 26.26
C GLU A 95 -16.43 -21.85 25.68
N ASN A 96 -15.79 -22.19 24.56
CA ASN A 96 -14.98 -21.27 23.80
C ASN A 96 -15.99 -20.31 23.19
N LYS A 97 -16.24 -19.18 23.87
CA LYS A 97 -17.05 -18.08 23.36
C LYS A 97 -16.53 -17.78 21.96
N ASN A 98 -17.32 -18.19 20.97
CA ASN A 98 -17.09 -17.90 19.58
C ASN A 98 -17.16 -16.39 19.45
N THR A 99 -16.02 -15.72 19.59
CA THR A 99 -15.88 -14.31 19.22
C THR A 99 -16.02 -14.27 17.71
N ASN A 100 -17.27 -14.27 17.25
CA ASN A 100 -17.65 -13.91 15.90
C ASN A 100 -17.29 -12.42 15.72
N ILE A 101 -16.00 -12.11 15.71
CA ILE A 101 -15.52 -10.91 15.07
C ILE A 101 -15.67 -11.25 13.59
N PRO A 102 -16.59 -10.58 12.86
CA PRO A 102 -16.83 -10.92 11.47
C PRO A 102 -15.53 -10.68 10.69
N VAL A 103 -15.11 -11.68 9.90
CA VAL A 103 -14.23 -11.42 8.77
C VAL A 103 -14.86 -10.25 8.01
N SER A 104 -14.07 -9.26 7.59
CA SER A 104 -14.62 -8.09 6.91
C SER A 104 -15.12 -8.48 5.51
N ARG A 105 -16.30 -9.11 5.48
CA ARG A 105 -16.98 -9.64 4.30
C ARG A 105 -18.43 -9.20 4.24
N SER A 106 -18.91 -9.07 3.01
CA SER A 106 -20.34 -8.97 2.73
C SER A 106 -20.99 -10.37 2.60
N GLY A 107 -21.55 -10.87 3.70
CA GLY A 107 -22.66 -11.86 3.71
C GLY A 107 -22.43 -13.29 3.18
N GLN A 108 -21.29 -13.66 2.60
CA GLN A 108 -21.01 -15.04 2.17
C GLN A 108 -20.27 -15.85 3.24
N PRO A 109 -20.55 -17.17 3.36
CA PRO A 109 -19.85 -18.04 4.29
C PRO A 109 -18.39 -18.24 3.91
N VAL A 110 -17.51 -18.23 4.90
CA VAL A 110 -16.08 -18.49 4.73
C VAL A 110 -15.82 -19.99 4.64
N ASP A 111 -15.02 -20.42 3.67
CA ASP A 111 -14.40 -21.76 3.69
C ASP A 111 -13.29 -21.79 4.75
N THR A 112 -13.69 -22.03 5.99
CA THR A 112 -12.78 -22.13 7.14
C THR A 112 -11.95 -23.41 7.13
N TYR A 113 -12.30 -24.41 6.31
CA TYR A 113 -11.47 -25.58 6.10
C TYR A 113 -10.27 -25.23 5.22
N LYS A 114 -10.48 -24.45 4.17
CA LYS A 114 -9.41 -23.99 3.27
C LYS A 114 -8.56 -22.85 3.85
N TYR A 115 -9.17 -21.93 4.59
CA TYR A 115 -8.48 -20.80 5.24
C TYR A 115 -8.70 -20.84 6.75
N PRO A 116 -8.00 -21.75 7.46
CA PRO A 116 -8.24 -21.98 8.89
C PRO A 116 -7.77 -20.81 9.76
N GLU A 117 -6.72 -20.10 9.37
CA GLU A 117 -6.13 -19.05 10.18
C GLU A 117 -6.93 -17.75 10.06
N LEU A 118 -6.98 -16.97 11.14
CA LEU A 118 -7.59 -15.66 11.19
C LEU A 118 -6.52 -14.63 11.53
N SER A 119 -6.39 -13.58 10.71
CA SER A 119 -5.46 -12.49 10.97
C SER A 119 -5.86 -11.73 12.24
N LYS A 120 -4.92 -11.01 12.84
CA LYS A 120 -5.28 -9.95 13.80
C LYS A 120 -6.21 -8.93 13.13
N VAL A 121 -6.98 -8.20 13.92
CA VAL A 121 -7.68 -7.00 13.44
C VAL A 121 -6.65 -5.92 13.14
N ASN A 122 -6.72 -5.33 11.94
CA ASN A 122 -5.86 -4.23 11.52
C ASN A 122 -6.68 -2.93 11.39
N GLY A 123 -7.19 -2.46 12.53
CA GLY A 123 -7.99 -1.24 12.58
C GLY A 123 -9.20 -1.27 11.65
N SER A 124 -9.43 -0.14 10.97
CA SER A 124 -10.46 0.00 9.94
C SER A 124 -10.23 -0.80 8.66
N PHE A 125 -9.06 -1.44 8.50
CA PHE A 125 -8.77 -2.36 7.38
C PHE A 125 -9.27 -3.78 7.67
N GLY A 126 -9.67 -4.04 8.91
CA GLY A 126 -10.33 -5.29 9.29
C GLY A 126 -9.40 -6.48 9.40
N GLN A 127 -9.98 -7.66 9.24
CA GLN A 127 -9.31 -8.95 9.37
C GLN A 127 -9.73 -9.88 8.22
N PHE A 128 -8.84 -10.80 7.88
CA PHE A 128 -9.05 -11.80 6.84
C PHE A 128 -8.68 -13.19 7.32
N ARG A 129 -9.27 -14.19 6.68
CA ARG A 129 -8.83 -15.58 6.83
C ARG A 129 -7.71 -15.88 5.85
N TYR A 130 -6.81 -16.75 6.24
CA TYR A 130 -5.68 -17.15 5.40
C TYR A 130 -5.26 -18.60 5.72
N LYS A 131 -4.34 -19.10 4.92
CA LYS A 131 -3.52 -20.27 5.26
C LYS A 131 -2.06 -19.97 4.98
N ASP A 132 -1.19 -20.61 5.75
CA ASP A 132 0.24 -20.53 5.51
C ASP A 132 0.65 -21.29 4.26
N LEU A 133 1.68 -20.76 3.61
CA LEU A 133 2.41 -21.37 2.52
C LEU A 133 3.91 -21.45 2.91
N SER A 134 4.71 -22.14 2.10
CA SER A 134 6.15 -22.25 2.32
C SER A 134 6.86 -20.89 2.31
N GLY A 135 7.88 -20.73 3.15
CA GLY A 135 8.75 -19.54 3.16
C GLY A 135 8.06 -18.28 3.68
N GLY A 136 7.12 -18.43 4.62
CA GLY A 136 6.40 -17.31 5.24
C GLY A 136 5.44 -16.55 4.30
N ARG A 137 5.09 -17.16 3.17
CA ARG A 137 4.00 -16.72 2.30
C ARG A 137 2.67 -17.12 2.89
N ILE A 138 1.61 -16.41 2.53
CA ILE A 138 0.24 -16.80 2.88
C ILE A 138 -0.67 -16.71 1.65
N GLU A 139 -1.69 -17.57 1.62
CA GLU A 139 -2.85 -17.41 0.74
C GLU A 139 -3.96 -16.76 1.55
N VAL A 140 -4.29 -15.51 1.23
CA VAL A 140 -5.44 -14.80 1.82
C VAL A 140 -6.69 -15.24 1.11
N ASP A 141 -7.79 -15.35 1.85
CA ASP A 141 -9.08 -15.64 1.28
C ASP A 141 -9.42 -14.70 0.10
N PRO A 142 -9.71 -15.25 -1.10
CA PRO A 142 -9.91 -14.48 -2.31
C PRO A 142 -11.14 -13.57 -2.26
N GLN A 143 -12.16 -13.92 -1.47
CA GLN A 143 -13.33 -13.05 -1.32
C GLN A 143 -12.96 -11.76 -0.58
N TRP A 144 -12.21 -11.86 0.51
CA TRP A 144 -11.71 -10.67 1.21
C TRP A 144 -10.84 -9.81 0.30
N ILE A 145 -9.98 -10.42 -0.53
CA ILE A 145 -9.19 -9.69 -1.54
C ILE A 145 -10.11 -8.95 -2.50
N ALA A 146 -11.09 -9.63 -3.11
CA ALA A 146 -12.01 -9.02 -4.07
C ALA A 146 -12.82 -7.85 -3.50
N GLU A 147 -13.16 -7.92 -2.22
CA GLU A 147 -13.95 -6.88 -1.55
C GLU A 147 -13.11 -5.69 -1.03
N ASN A 148 -11.80 -5.89 -0.77
CA ASN A 148 -10.98 -4.91 -0.05
C ASN A 148 -9.76 -4.42 -0.81
N ILE A 149 -9.26 -5.16 -1.80
CA ILE A 149 -8.07 -4.79 -2.57
C ILE A 149 -8.48 -4.23 -3.92
N VAL A 150 -8.03 -3.01 -4.20
CA VAL A 150 -8.30 -2.29 -5.45
C VAL A 150 -7.00 -1.97 -6.17
N THR A 151 -7.07 -1.83 -7.49
CA THR A 151 -5.94 -1.34 -8.28
C THR A 151 -6.07 0.18 -8.42
N ILE A 152 -4.99 0.90 -8.08
CA ILE A 152 -4.89 2.35 -8.26
C ILE A 152 -3.70 2.69 -9.14
N ASN A 153 -3.74 3.85 -9.80
CA ASN A 153 -2.59 4.43 -10.45
C ASN A 153 -1.87 5.38 -9.48
N LEU A 154 -0.56 5.21 -9.28
CA LEU A 154 0.23 6.12 -8.44
C LEU A 154 0.67 7.35 -9.25
N PRO A 155 0.27 8.57 -8.85
CA PRO A 155 0.71 9.79 -9.51
C PRO A 155 2.24 9.89 -9.61
N GLY A 156 2.74 10.33 -10.77
CA GLY A 156 4.17 10.56 -11.00
C GLY A 156 4.97 9.32 -11.41
N LEU A 157 4.61 8.13 -10.91
CA LEU A 157 5.24 6.87 -11.36
C LEU A 157 4.53 6.21 -12.55
N ASN A 158 3.30 6.63 -12.87
CA ASN A 158 2.44 6.00 -13.87
C ASN A 158 2.35 4.46 -13.71
N ARG A 159 2.43 3.99 -12.46
CA ARG A 159 2.45 2.58 -12.10
C ARG A 159 1.12 2.20 -11.45
N ASN A 160 0.54 1.09 -11.92
CA ASN A 160 -0.62 0.49 -11.28
C ASN A 160 -0.18 -0.41 -10.12
N VAL A 161 -0.82 -0.26 -8.96
CA VAL A 161 -0.53 -1.03 -7.75
C VAL A 161 -1.82 -1.47 -7.08
N GLN A 162 -1.74 -2.59 -6.35
CA GLN A 162 -2.85 -3.08 -5.53
C GLN A 162 -2.70 -2.58 -4.10
N VAL A 163 -3.77 -2.03 -3.54
CA VAL A 163 -3.81 -1.51 -2.16
C VAL A 163 -5.17 -1.81 -1.53
N ASN A 164 -5.28 -1.68 -0.21
CA ASN A 164 -6.59 -1.64 0.43
C ASN A 164 -7.40 -0.44 -0.09
N LYS A 165 -8.69 -0.62 -0.39
CA LYS A 165 -9.58 0.47 -0.81
C LYS A 165 -9.63 1.61 0.21
N ASN A 166 -9.56 1.31 1.51
CA ASN A 166 -9.56 2.31 2.58
C ASN A 166 -8.19 3.00 2.78
N ALA A 167 -7.16 2.55 2.05
CA ALA A 167 -5.83 3.14 1.99
C ALA A 167 -5.59 3.91 0.69
N ALA A 168 -6.41 3.69 -0.35
CA ALA A 168 -6.20 4.23 -1.69
C ALA A 168 -5.95 5.76 -1.70
N ASP A 169 -6.79 6.52 -0.99
CA ASP A 169 -6.66 7.98 -0.93
C ASP A 169 -5.34 8.43 -0.30
N ASN A 170 -4.86 7.73 0.74
CA ASN A 170 -3.58 8.03 1.39
C ASN A 170 -2.42 7.82 0.40
N PHE A 171 -2.43 6.71 -0.35
CA PHE A 171 -1.45 6.43 -1.40
C PHE A 171 -1.47 7.49 -2.51
N ILE A 172 -2.65 7.79 -3.05
CA ILE A 172 -2.82 8.81 -4.10
C ILE A 172 -2.31 10.16 -3.59
N LYS A 173 -2.63 10.52 -2.35
CA LYS A 173 -2.19 11.78 -1.72
C LYS A 173 -0.66 11.84 -1.57
N ALA A 174 -0.02 10.80 -1.03
CA ALA A 174 1.44 10.74 -0.89
C ALA A 174 2.13 10.91 -2.25
N PHE A 175 1.67 10.17 -3.26
CA PHE A 175 2.26 10.22 -4.59
C PHE A 175 1.92 11.51 -5.36
N THR A 176 0.80 12.18 -5.04
CA THR A 176 0.53 13.54 -5.53
C THR A 176 1.54 14.54 -4.96
N TYR A 177 1.87 14.44 -3.66
CA TYR A 177 2.93 15.26 -3.06
C TYR A 177 4.29 14.97 -3.70
N ILE A 178 4.62 13.71 -3.96
CA ILE A 178 5.87 13.32 -4.65
C ILE A 178 5.92 13.88 -6.08
N LYS A 179 4.83 13.74 -6.84
CA LYS A 179 4.75 14.20 -8.23
C LYS A 179 4.98 15.71 -8.35
N ASN A 180 4.42 16.48 -7.42
CA ASN A 180 4.39 17.94 -7.50
C ASN A 180 5.45 18.64 -6.63
N GLY A 181 6.17 17.89 -5.80
CA GLY A 181 7.08 18.45 -4.80
C GLY A 181 8.54 18.49 -5.24
N THR A 182 9.30 19.38 -4.60
CA THR A 182 10.76 19.46 -4.68
C THR A 182 11.40 19.43 -3.29
N ALA A 183 12.69 19.12 -3.26
CA ALA A 183 13.56 19.24 -2.10
C ALA A 183 14.89 19.90 -2.48
N THR A 184 15.52 20.60 -1.54
CA THR A 184 16.87 21.11 -1.71
C THR A 184 17.86 20.13 -1.12
N ILE A 185 18.69 19.51 -1.94
CA ILE A 185 19.75 18.60 -1.51
C ILE A 185 21.08 19.21 -1.93
N ASN A 186 21.97 19.43 -0.97
CA ASN A 186 23.29 20.05 -1.20
C ASN A 186 23.21 21.37 -1.99
N GLY A 187 22.22 22.22 -1.66
CA GLY A 187 22.01 23.53 -2.32
C GLY A 187 21.33 23.46 -3.69
N LYS A 188 20.98 22.27 -4.19
CA LYS A 188 20.29 22.10 -5.47
C LYS A 188 18.84 21.65 -5.26
N GLU A 189 17.91 22.33 -5.93
CA GLU A 189 16.53 21.86 -6.00
C GLU A 189 16.44 20.60 -6.89
N VAL A 190 15.79 19.56 -6.37
CA VAL A 190 15.52 18.31 -7.06
C VAL A 190 14.04 17.92 -6.92
N PRO A 191 13.41 17.34 -7.96
CA PRO A 191 12.06 16.79 -7.85
C PRO A 191 12.02 15.62 -6.85
N LEU A 192 10.98 15.54 -6.01
CA LEU A 192 10.84 14.42 -5.06
C LEU A 192 10.76 13.06 -5.76
N LEU A 193 10.14 13.01 -6.94
CA LEU A 193 10.07 11.80 -7.75
C LEU A 193 11.46 11.20 -8.04
N SER A 194 12.50 12.03 -8.17
CA SER A 194 13.87 11.57 -8.44
C SER A 194 14.54 10.85 -7.25
N LEU A 195 13.95 10.95 -6.05
CA LEU A 195 14.42 10.31 -4.82
C LEU A 195 13.97 8.85 -4.70
N ILE A 196 13.00 8.43 -5.53
CA ILE A 196 12.53 7.05 -5.59
C ILE A 196 13.42 6.28 -6.58
N LYS A 197 14.22 5.35 -6.08
CA LYS A 197 15.05 4.42 -6.87
C LYS A 197 14.36 3.08 -7.06
N THR A 198 13.74 2.56 -6.00
CA THR A 198 12.95 1.33 -6.05
C THR A 198 11.63 1.51 -5.31
N MET A 199 10.67 0.67 -5.68
CA MET A 199 9.37 0.55 -5.04
C MET A 199 9.05 -0.94 -4.93
N ASP A 200 9.10 -1.45 -3.71
CA ASP A 200 9.24 -2.87 -3.38
C ASP A 200 7.94 -3.48 -2.85
N GLY A 201 6.84 -3.15 -3.52
CA GLY A 201 5.53 -3.77 -3.32
C GLY A 201 4.61 -3.01 -2.36
N THR A 202 3.30 -3.15 -2.60
CA THR A 202 2.24 -2.55 -1.77
C THR A 202 1.39 -3.63 -1.11
N PHE A 203 0.80 -4.50 -1.93
CA PHE A 203 0.07 -5.69 -1.50
C PHE A 203 0.93 -6.93 -1.73
N VAL A 204 1.51 -7.47 -0.64
CA VAL A 204 2.35 -8.67 -0.64
C VAL A 204 1.95 -9.54 0.54
N THR A 205 1.32 -10.69 0.28
CA THR A 205 0.76 -11.56 1.31
C THR A 205 1.83 -12.43 1.95
N ARG A 206 2.30 -12.02 3.14
CA ARG A 206 3.41 -12.66 3.86
C ARG A 206 3.42 -12.36 5.35
N HIS A 207 4.15 -13.20 6.08
CA HIS A 207 4.66 -12.86 7.40
C HIS A 207 5.79 -11.83 7.30
N VAL A 208 6.03 -11.11 8.41
CA VAL A 208 7.17 -10.21 8.54
C VAL A 208 8.47 -10.98 8.24
N ASN A 209 9.32 -10.40 7.39
CA ASN A 209 10.59 -10.97 6.92
C ASN A 209 10.50 -12.40 6.37
N TRP A 210 9.36 -12.79 5.79
CA TRP A 210 9.17 -14.13 5.22
C TRP A 210 9.35 -15.26 6.25
N ASN A 211 9.05 -14.99 7.52
CA ASN A 211 9.19 -15.94 8.63
C ASN A 211 7.83 -16.20 9.29
N SER A 212 7.30 -17.41 9.14
CA SER A 212 5.98 -17.81 9.69
C SER A 212 5.91 -17.76 11.22
N ALA A 213 7.04 -17.78 11.94
CA ALA A 213 7.05 -17.58 13.39
C ALA A 213 6.81 -16.11 13.80
N LYS A 214 6.83 -15.17 12.86
CA LYS A 214 6.49 -13.76 13.10
C LYS A 214 5.02 -13.49 12.75
N GLY A 215 4.48 -12.36 13.20
CA GLY A 215 3.15 -11.92 12.76
C GLY A 215 3.08 -11.58 11.26
N LEU A 216 1.86 -11.41 10.77
CA LEU A 216 1.62 -10.95 9.40
C LEU A 216 2.16 -9.54 9.17
N SER A 217 2.75 -9.33 7.99
CA SER A 217 3.19 -8.00 7.55
C SER A 217 2.00 -7.15 7.13
N ASN A 218 2.07 -5.83 7.34
CA ASN A 218 1.05 -4.88 6.88
C ASN A 218 0.92 -4.81 5.35
N HIS A 219 1.93 -5.27 4.59
CA HIS A 219 1.78 -5.52 3.16
C HIS A 219 0.66 -6.53 2.85
N SER A 220 0.36 -7.46 3.76
CA SER A 220 -0.73 -8.44 3.58
C SER A 220 -2.12 -7.81 3.62
N TRP A 221 -2.26 -6.59 4.14
CA TRP A 221 -3.50 -5.82 4.07
C TRP A 221 -3.54 -4.85 2.90
N GLY A 222 -2.42 -4.65 2.18
CA GLY A 222 -2.29 -3.63 1.14
C GLY A 222 -2.22 -2.21 1.71
N THR A 223 -1.69 -2.06 2.93
CA THR A 223 -1.64 -0.79 3.67
C THR A 223 -0.22 -0.25 3.85
N ALA A 224 0.78 -0.91 3.26
CA ALA A 224 2.18 -0.55 3.38
C ALA A 224 2.86 -0.46 2.01
N ILE A 225 4.02 0.19 1.97
CA ILE A 225 4.89 0.30 0.79
C ILE A 225 6.35 0.44 1.23
N ASP A 226 7.22 -0.27 0.52
CA ASP A 226 8.66 -0.18 0.71
C ASP A 226 9.26 0.67 -0.42
N ILE A 227 10.06 1.67 -0.07
CA ILE A 227 10.77 2.55 -1.02
C ILE A 227 12.27 2.45 -0.76
N ASN A 228 13.06 2.31 -1.82
CA ASN A 228 14.53 2.23 -1.74
C ASN A 228 15.03 1.05 -0.88
N ALA A 229 14.38 -0.12 -0.93
CA ALA A 229 14.62 -1.19 0.04
C ALA A 229 16.07 -1.71 0.11
N ALA A 230 16.81 -1.70 -1.01
CA ALA A 230 18.14 -2.30 -1.11
C ALA A 230 19.16 -1.79 -0.06
N ASN A 231 19.02 -0.55 0.41
CA ASN A 231 19.94 0.08 1.37
C ASN A 231 19.24 0.69 2.61
N HIS A 232 17.95 0.39 2.79
CA HIS A 232 17.10 0.98 3.84
C HIS A 232 16.51 -0.06 4.82
N PHE A 233 17.07 -1.27 4.84
CA PHE A 233 16.86 -2.26 5.92
C PHE A 233 17.64 -1.88 7.20
N ARG A 234 17.45 -0.65 7.67
CA ARG A 234 18.15 -0.07 8.83
C ARG A 234 17.40 1.13 9.38
N TYR A 235 17.86 1.57 10.55
CA TYR A 235 17.60 2.91 11.05
C TYR A 235 18.38 3.96 10.22
N VAL A 236 17.71 5.08 9.93
CA VAL A 236 18.28 6.31 9.37
C VAL A 236 18.08 7.40 10.41
N ASN A 237 19.16 8.09 10.80
CA ASN A 237 19.05 9.18 11.77
C ASN A 237 18.74 10.50 11.07
N PRO A 238 17.53 11.08 11.19
CA PRO A 238 17.18 12.30 10.44
C PRO A 238 18.05 13.51 10.81
N ALA A 239 18.64 13.54 12.01
CA ALA A 239 19.51 14.63 12.45
C ALA A 239 20.92 14.55 11.84
N GLN A 240 21.39 13.34 11.53
CA GLN A 240 22.73 13.11 10.95
C GLN A 240 22.68 12.88 9.43
N GLU A 241 21.55 12.41 8.92
CA GLU A 241 21.30 12.06 7.52
C GLU A 241 20.10 12.85 6.95
N PRO A 242 20.04 14.19 7.07
CA PRO A 242 18.88 14.97 6.65
C PRO A 242 18.63 14.93 5.14
N ASN A 243 19.66 14.57 4.37
CA ASN A 243 19.60 14.43 2.90
C ASN A 243 19.26 13.01 2.45
N ASP A 244 18.99 12.08 3.36
CA ASP A 244 18.55 10.74 2.99
C ASP A 244 17.21 10.81 2.24
N PRO A 245 17.06 10.11 1.09
CA PRO A 245 15.85 10.20 0.27
C PRO A 245 14.58 9.79 1.04
N ASN A 246 14.65 8.82 1.94
CA ASN A 246 13.50 8.31 2.68
C ASN A 246 13.12 9.25 3.84
N VAL A 247 14.08 9.96 4.44
CA VAL A 247 13.80 11.07 5.37
C VAL A 247 13.04 12.19 4.67
N ILE A 248 13.49 12.57 3.48
CA ILE A 248 12.86 13.66 2.71
C ILE A 248 11.46 13.25 2.26
N LEU A 249 11.30 12.05 1.70
CA LEU A 249 10.00 11.52 1.29
C LEU A 249 9.04 11.34 2.46
N TRP A 250 9.56 10.94 3.63
CA TRP A 250 8.79 10.87 4.86
C TRP A 250 8.17 12.24 5.19
N GLU A 251 8.99 13.27 5.39
CA GLU A 251 8.52 14.57 5.84
C GLU A 251 7.65 15.29 4.81
N LYS A 252 7.98 15.18 3.52
CA LYS A 252 7.30 15.93 2.46
C LYS A 252 6.10 15.23 1.85
N ALA A 253 5.97 13.91 1.98
CA ALA A 253 4.92 13.17 1.29
C ALA A 253 4.18 12.17 2.19
N PHE A 254 4.87 11.20 2.77
CA PHE A 254 4.20 10.10 3.47
C PHE A 254 3.55 10.55 4.80
N LYS A 255 4.27 11.31 5.62
CA LYS A 255 3.76 11.87 6.88
C LYS A 255 2.52 12.75 6.68
N PRO A 256 2.51 13.79 5.81
CA PRO A 256 1.30 14.60 5.58
C PRO A 256 0.18 13.83 4.87
N ALA A 257 0.49 12.70 4.22
CA ALA A 257 -0.50 11.77 3.70
C ALA A 257 -1.05 10.80 4.76
N GLY A 258 -0.57 10.83 6.00
CA GLY A 258 -1.09 10.06 7.12
C GLY A 258 -0.44 8.69 7.33
N PHE A 259 0.67 8.42 6.66
CA PHE A 259 1.46 7.21 6.93
C PHE A 259 2.22 7.34 8.26
N SER A 260 2.53 6.20 8.84
CA SER A 260 3.58 5.98 9.82
C SER A 260 4.85 5.51 9.12
N TRP A 261 6.00 5.64 9.79
CA TRP A 261 7.30 5.31 9.22
C TRP A 261 8.04 4.25 10.03
N GLY A 262 8.47 3.20 9.35
CA GLY A 262 9.15 2.05 9.95
C GLY A 262 10.56 2.33 10.45
N ASN A 263 11.09 3.51 10.17
CA ASN A 263 12.37 3.94 10.74
C ASN A 263 12.39 3.86 12.28
N SER A 264 11.25 4.07 12.95
CA SER A 264 11.14 3.91 14.40
C SER A 264 11.52 2.51 14.93
N TYR A 265 11.49 1.50 14.08
CA TYR A 265 11.88 0.12 14.37
C TYR A 265 12.96 -0.41 13.39
N SER A 266 13.84 0.48 12.93
CA SER A 266 14.98 0.18 12.04
C SER A 266 14.60 -0.37 10.68
N ASP A 267 13.46 0.06 10.14
CA ASP A 267 12.95 -0.31 8.81
C ASP A 267 12.60 0.96 8.00
N SER A 268 13.63 1.73 7.64
CA SER A 268 13.46 3.05 7.01
C SER A 268 12.92 3.03 5.58
N MET A 269 12.88 1.86 4.94
CA MET A 269 12.19 1.69 3.65
C MET A 269 10.66 1.68 3.79
N HIS A 270 10.16 1.33 4.97
CA HIS A 270 8.77 0.94 5.17
C HIS A 270 7.89 2.12 5.57
N TYR A 271 6.82 2.34 4.81
CA TYR A 271 5.75 3.28 5.14
C TYR A 271 4.43 2.53 5.23
N GLU A 272 3.66 2.76 6.30
CA GLU A 272 2.43 2.02 6.55
C GLU A 272 1.32 2.88 7.12
N LEU A 273 0.07 2.49 6.87
CA LEU A 273 -1.09 3.08 7.52
C LEU A 273 -1.49 2.23 8.71
N LEU A 274 -1.53 2.87 9.88
CA LEU A 274 -2.06 2.33 11.12
C LEU A 274 -3.35 3.13 11.39
N LYS A 275 -4.51 2.45 11.36
CA LYS A 275 -5.82 3.06 11.63
C LYS A 275 -6.51 2.34 12.77
#